data_AF-X1IIB9-F1
#
_entry.id   AF-X1IIB9-F1
#
_cell.length_a   1.000
_cell.length_b   1.000
_cell.length_c   1.000
_cell.angle_alpha   90.00
_cell.angle_beta   90.00
_cell.angle_gamma   90.00
#
_symmetry.space_group_name_H-M   'P 1'
#
loop_
_entity.id
_entity.type
_entity.pdbx_description
1 polymer ?
#
loop_
_entity_poly.entity_id
_entity_poly.type
_entity_poly.pdbx_seq_one_letter_code
_entity_poly.pdbx_strand_id
1 'polypeptide(L)'
;STLIFSFTRMFPKVEKMAIYKTGGFLRDHVNVATVVLLILYIVFMYLTIPIVGLFQLLVGYSSLGLYFVYFIINFGFLALLWLLVVPLGLKLPKIEDFRNYSQTIGLSPVKSLWRNLLIGIGTIVIYGLSTSLIAMLLRIWVFDINIIFGEPTIFNIGWFLFILMLIPGIWEEIAFRGVILNIQLKRYSQTTSIILNGLLFGLFHFVNLLFGQNIYSTSMQVIYASCLGIAFLFAFLPIVPLFTYFELEGSFGLYSSNSISLISSFMFGIYFI
;
A
#
# COMPACT_ATOMS: atom_id res chain seq x y z
N SER A 1 -18.47 26.87 -5.61
CA SER A 1 -18.84 27.16 -7.02
C SER A 1 -17.92 26.46 -8.01
N THR A 2 -16.60 26.58 -7.88
CA THR A 2 -15.61 25.98 -8.80
C THR A 2 -15.61 24.43 -8.82
N LEU A 3 -15.80 23.79 -7.67
CA LEU A 3 -15.84 22.31 -7.59
C LEU A 3 -17.05 21.72 -8.32
N ILE A 4 -18.25 22.32 -8.13
CA ILE A 4 -19.49 21.94 -8.81
C ILE A 4 -19.37 22.23 -10.31
N PHE A 5 -18.72 23.33 -10.69
CA PHE A 5 -18.45 23.66 -12.09
C PHE A 5 -17.53 22.65 -12.78
N SER A 6 -16.48 22.18 -12.10
CA SER A 6 -15.61 21.12 -12.61
C SER A 6 -16.33 19.76 -12.69
N PHE A 7 -17.11 19.40 -11.67
CA PHE A 7 -17.84 18.14 -11.61
C PHE A 7 -18.95 18.05 -12.68
N THR A 8 -19.67 19.15 -12.94
CA THR A 8 -20.70 19.23 -13.99
C THR A 8 -20.14 19.25 -15.41
N ARG A 9 -18.84 19.52 -15.59
CA ARG A 9 -18.13 19.37 -16.87
C ARG A 9 -17.42 18.03 -17.05
N MET A 10 -17.14 17.29 -15.96
CA MET A 10 -16.57 15.94 -16.06
C MET A 10 -17.56 14.92 -16.65
N PHE A 11 -18.86 15.17 -16.52
CA PHE A 11 -19.89 14.33 -17.11
C PHE A 11 -20.53 15.03 -18.31
N PRO A 12 -20.61 14.37 -19.49
CA PRO A 12 -21.28 14.94 -20.65
C PRO A 12 -22.77 15.15 -20.33
N LYS A 13 -23.39 16.16 -20.95
CA LYS A 13 -24.85 16.27 -20.99
C LYS A 13 -25.45 14.95 -21.50
N VAL A 14 -26.57 14.52 -20.93
CA VAL A 14 -27.21 13.21 -21.18
C VAL A 14 -27.35 12.90 -22.67
N GLU A 15 -27.68 13.91 -23.47
CA GLU A 15 -27.81 13.86 -24.93
C GLU A 15 -26.52 13.46 -25.68
N LYS A 16 -25.35 13.71 -25.08
CA LYS A 16 -24.02 13.42 -25.64
C LYS A 16 -23.36 12.17 -25.03
N MET A 17 -23.98 11.54 -24.03
CA MET A 17 -23.41 10.35 -23.38
C MET A 17 -23.24 9.18 -24.36
N ALA A 18 -24.11 9.04 -25.36
CA ALA A 18 -24.05 7.97 -26.36
C ALA A 18 -22.82 8.05 -27.30
N ILE A 19 -22.24 9.25 -27.46
CA ILE A 19 -21.09 9.51 -28.36
C ILE A 19 -19.78 9.66 -27.57
N TYR A 20 -19.87 9.91 -26.26
CA TYR A 20 -18.70 10.16 -25.44
C TYR A 20 -17.94 8.85 -25.17
N LYS A 21 -16.73 8.73 -25.74
CA LYS A 21 -15.77 7.67 -25.39
C LYS A 21 -15.21 7.91 -23.98
N THR A 22 -16.05 7.88 -22.95
CA THR A 22 -15.67 8.08 -21.54
C THR A 22 -14.55 7.14 -21.11
N GLY A 23 -14.53 5.92 -21.64
CA GLY A 23 -13.50 4.94 -21.31
C GLY A 23 -12.08 5.30 -21.76
N GLY A 24 -11.92 6.16 -22.79
CA GLY A 24 -10.60 6.47 -23.37
C GLY A 24 -9.83 7.56 -22.63
N PHE A 25 -10.53 8.54 -22.06
CA PHE A 25 -9.90 9.77 -21.58
C PHE A 25 -8.77 9.51 -20.56
N LEU A 26 -9.03 8.71 -19.52
CA LEU A 26 -8.00 8.37 -18.53
C LEU A 26 -6.87 7.54 -19.15
N ARG A 27 -7.17 6.63 -20.08
CA ARG A 27 -6.15 5.84 -20.78
C ARG A 27 -5.19 6.70 -21.61
N ASP A 28 -5.70 7.77 -22.19
CA ASP A 28 -4.93 8.68 -23.05
C ASP A 28 -4.18 9.74 -22.22
N HIS A 29 -4.60 9.97 -20.97
CA HIS A 29 -4.04 10.98 -20.07
C HIS A 29 -3.41 10.35 -18.82
N VAL A 30 -2.25 9.70 -19.00
CA VAL A 30 -1.48 8.98 -17.97
C VAL A 30 -1.39 9.70 -16.61
N ASN A 31 -1.08 11.00 -16.59
CA ASN A 31 -0.95 11.75 -15.34
C ASN A 31 -2.29 11.95 -14.64
N VAL A 32 -3.36 12.22 -15.41
CA VAL A 32 -4.70 12.40 -14.87
C VAL A 32 -5.22 11.06 -14.33
N ALA A 33 -5.00 9.96 -15.06
CA ALA A 33 -5.35 8.62 -14.57
C ALA A 33 -4.63 8.27 -13.27
N THR A 34 -3.32 8.52 -13.19
CA THR A 34 -2.54 8.29 -11.97
C THR A 34 -3.13 9.07 -10.79
N VAL A 35 -3.39 10.38 -10.95
CA VAL A 35 -3.98 11.20 -9.87
C VAL A 35 -5.36 10.70 -9.46
N VAL A 36 -6.23 10.37 -10.43
CA VAL A 36 -7.57 9.83 -10.16
C VAL A 36 -7.49 8.52 -9.38
N LEU A 37 -6.58 7.61 -9.76
CA LEU A 37 -6.38 6.34 -9.07
C LEU A 37 -5.89 6.54 -7.63
N LEU A 38 -4.95 7.46 -7.40
CA LEU A 38 -4.47 7.77 -6.05
C LEU A 38 -5.57 8.36 -5.18
N ILE A 39 -6.37 9.28 -5.72
CA ILE A 39 -7.53 9.84 -4.99
C ILE A 39 -8.55 8.75 -4.67
N LEU A 40 -8.87 7.88 -5.63
CA LEU A 40 -9.79 6.77 -5.39
C LEU A 40 -9.25 5.80 -4.34
N TYR A 41 -7.95 5.50 -4.36
CA TYR A 41 -7.33 4.68 -3.32
C TYR A 41 -7.54 5.31 -1.94
N ILE A 42 -7.22 6.59 -1.77
CA ILE A 42 -7.45 7.31 -0.51
C ILE A 42 -8.94 7.25 -0.12
N VAL A 43 -9.84 7.59 -1.04
CA VAL A 43 -11.29 7.56 -0.75
C VAL A 43 -11.74 6.19 -0.27
N PHE A 44 -11.35 5.10 -0.95
CA PHE A 44 -11.73 3.76 -0.54
C PHE A 44 -11.14 3.34 0.80
N MET A 45 -9.92 3.78 1.14
CA MET A 45 -9.36 3.58 2.49
C MET A 45 -10.14 4.36 3.56
N TYR A 46 -10.63 5.56 3.26
CA TYR A 46 -11.39 6.36 4.23
C TYR A 46 -12.84 5.93 4.40
N LEU A 47 -13.46 5.38 3.35
CA LEU A 47 -14.84 4.90 3.40
C LEU A 47 -15.02 3.74 4.38
N THR A 48 -13.96 2.99 4.69
CA THR A 48 -14.01 1.86 5.62
C THR A 48 -14.18 2.31 7.07
N ILE A 49 -13.66 3.48 7.44
CA ILE A 49 -13.66 4.02 8.81
C ILE A 49 -15.08 4.10 9.40
N PRO A 50 -16.05 4.81 8.80
CA PRO A 50 -17.40 4.88 9.37
C PRO A 50 -18.11 3.52 9.40
N ILE A 51 -17.80 2.63 8.44
CA ILE A 51 -18.40 1.30 8.36
C ILE A 51 -17.90 0.42 9.51
N VAL A 52 -16.58 0.37 9.74
CA VAL A 52 -15.99 -0.34 10.88
C VAL A 52 -16.54 0.22 12.19
N GLY A 53 -16.63 1.55 12.32
CA GLY A 53 -17.20 2.20 13.51
C GLY A 53 -18.65 1.82 13.76
N LEU A 54 -19.48 1.74 12.72
CA LEU A 54 -20.87 1.29 12.84
C LEU A 54 -20.95 -0.17 13.28
N PHE A 55 -20.14 -1.06 12.69
CA PHE A 55 -20.10 -2.47 13.09
C PHE A 55 -19.71 -2.65 14.55
N GLN A 56 -18.72 -1.87 15.02
CA GLN A 56 -18.29 -1.89 16.43
C GLN A 56 -19.40 -1.46 17.40
N LEU A 57 -20.25 -0.51 17.01
CA LEU A 57 -21.38 -0.06 17.83
C LEU A 57 -22.52 -1.09 17.88
N LEU A 58 -22.76 -1.80 16.78
CA LEU A 58 -23.89 -2.71 16.64
C LEU A 58 -23.63 -4.10 17.23
N VAL A 59 -22.37 -4.54 17.20
CA VAL A 59 -22.01 -5.89 17.60
C VAL A 59 -20.83 -5.77 18.57
N GLY A 60 -21.09 -5.99 19.85
CA GLY A 60 -20.06 -5.95 20.90
C GLY A 60 -19.04 -7.08 20.69
N TYR A 61 -17.99 -6.82 19.91
CA TYR A 61 -16.95 -7.80 19.60
C TYR A 61 -15.84 -7.84 20.65
N SER A 62 -15.20 -9.01 20.78
CA SER A 62 -13.89 -9.11 21.41
C SER A 62 -12.83 -8.34 20.60
N SER A 63 -11.70 -8.01 21.21
CA SER A 63 -10.56 -7.33 20.54
C SER A 63 -10.15 -8.02 19.24
N LEU A 64 -10.08 -9.36 19.27
CA LEU A 64 -9.78 -10.17 18.09
C LEU A 64 -10.87 -10.04 17.01
N GLY A 65 -12.15 -10.06 17.41
CA GLY A 65 -13.27 -9.87 16.48
C GLY A 65 -13.21 -8.52 15.76
N LEU A 66 -12.85 -7.45 16.48
CA LEU A 66 -12.68 -6.11 15.88
C LEU A 66 -11.57 -6.08 14.84
N TYR A 67 -10.44 -6.74 15.10
CA TYR A 67 -9.35 -6.83 14.12
C TYR A 67 -9.75 -7.58 12.86
N PHE A 68 -10.50 -8.68 12.97
CA PHE A 68 -11.03 -9.39 11.80
C PHE A 68 -12.03 -8.55 11.00
N VAL A 69 -12.95 -7.85 11.69
CA VAL A 69 -13.91 -6.95 11.03
C VAL A 69 -13.18 -5.84 10.28
N TYR A 70 -12.21 -5.19 10.94
CA TYR A 70 -11.36 -4.18 10.30
C TYR A 70 -10.63 -4.75 9.07
N PHE A 71 -10.02 -5.93 9.19
CA PHE A 71 -9.31 -6.57 8.10
C PHE A 71 -10.24 -6.86 6.91
N ILE A 72 -11.36 -7.54 7.15
CA ILE A 72 -12.31 -7.95 6.10
C ILE A 72 -12.85 -6.73 5.36
N ILE A 73 -13.25 -5.67 6.10
CA ILE A 73 -13.81 -4.46 5.48
C ILE A 73 -12.74 -3.75 4.64
N ASN A 74 -11.55 -3.50 5.18
CA ASN A 74 -10.51 -2.80 4.44
C ASN A 74 -10.02 -3.61 3.23
N PHE A 75 -9.75 -4.90 3.43
CA PHE A 75 -9.31 -5.79 2.36
C PHE A 75 -10.38 -5.91 1.26
N GLY A 76 -11.65 -6.06 1.64
CA GLY A 76 -12.77 -6.16 0.72
C GLY A 76 -13.03 -4.87 -0.08
N PHE A 77 -12.94 -3.71 0.54
CA PHE A 77 -13.09 -2.42 -0.15
C PHE A 77 -11.96 -2.17 -1.16
N LEU A 78 -10.72 -2.51 -0.81
CA LEU A 78 -9.61 -2.40 -1.75
C LEU A 78 -9.71 -3.45 -2.86
N ALA A 79 -10.22 -4.65 -2.58
CA ALA A 79 -10.58 -5.62 -3.61
C ALA A 79 -11.64 -5.08 -4.57
N LEU A 80 -12.70 -4.46 -4.04
CA LEU A 80 -13.74 -3.81 -4.84
C LEU A 80 -13.14 -2.72 -5.74
N LEU A 81 -12.25 -1.89 -5.21
CA LEU A 81 -11.56 -0.87 -6.00
C LEU A 81 -10.74 -1.51 -7.13
N TRP A 82 -9.75 -2.33 -6.78
CA TRP A 82 -8.71 -2.77 -7.69
C TRP A 82 -9.12 -3.92 -8.61
N LEU A 83 -10.10 -4.72 -8.23
CA LEU A 83 -10.53 -5.89 -9.01
C LEU A 83 -11.87 -5.69 -9.73
N LEU A 84 -12.64 -4.65 -9.37
CA LEU A 84 -13.92 -4.36 -10.02
C LEU A 84 -14.00 -2.93 -10.55
N VAL A 85 -13.86 -1.91 -9.70
CA VAL A 85 -14.06 -0.51 -10.10
C VAL A 85 -13.03 -0.07 -11.14
N VAL A 86 -11.75 -0.37 -10.93
CA VAL A 86 -10.65 -0.01 -11.84
C VAL A 86 -10.75 -0.75 -13.19
N PRO A 87 -10.81 -2.09 -13.24
CA PRO A 87 -10.85 -2.81 -14.51
C PRO A 87 -12.19 -2.72 -15.24
N LEU A 88 -13.33 -2.76 -14.54
CA LEU A 88 -14.65 -2.77 -15.19
C LEU A 88 -15.23 -1.36 -15.34
N GLY A 89 -15.10 -0.53 -14.31
CA GLY A 89 -15.60 0.84 -14.31
C GLY A 89 -14.71 1.79 -15.11
N LEU A 90 -13.42 1.90 -14.73
CA LEU A 90 -12.47 2.82 -15.38
C LEU A 90 -11.86 2.23 -16.65
N LYS A 91 -11.90 0.90 -16.83
CA LYS A 91 -11.28 0.18 -17.95
C LYS A 91 -9.79 0.47 -18.07
N LEU A 92 -9.13 0.41 -16.91
CA LEU A 92 -7.69 0.61 -16.72
C LEU A 92 -7.02 -0.72 -16.29
N PRO A 93 -5.74 -0.94 -16.66
CA PRO A 93 -4.91 -0.05 -17.48
C PRO A 93 -5.35 -0.06 -18.95
N LYS A 94 -5.96 -1.13 -19.46
CA LYS A 94 -6.48 -1.25 -20.83
C LYS A 94 -7.87 -1.90 -20.84
N ILE A 95 -8.57 -1.88 -21.98
CA ILE A 95 -9.84 -2.60 -22.10
C ILE A 95 -9.52 -4.07 -22.26
N GLU A 96 -9.92 -4.86 -21.28
CA GLU A 96 -9.70 -6.30 -21.27
C GLU A 96 -10.72 -6.99 -20.36
N ASP A 97 -10.90 -8.29 -20.55
CA ASP A 97 -11.66 -9.11 -19.59
C ASP A 97 -10.83 -9.33 -18.30
N PHE A 98 -11.47 -9.85 -17.26
CA PHE A 98 -10.80 -10.03 -15.96
C PHE A 98 -9.59 -10.96 -16.03
N ARG A 99 -9.60 -11.97 -16.92
CA ARG A 99 -8.50 -12.93 -17.06
C ARG A 99 -7.26 -12.25 -17.63
N ASN A 100 -7.43 -11.44 -18.67
CA ASN A 100 -6.33 -10.68 -19.26
C ASN A 100 -5.89 -9.54 -18.32
N TYR A 101 -6.83 -8.92 -17.60
CA TYR A 101 -6.51 -7.96 -16.54
C TYR A 101 -5.59 -8.56 -15.48
N SER A 102 -5.95 -9.72 -14.93
CA SER A 102 -5.15 -10.39 -13.90
C SER A 102 -3.74 -10.72 -14.38
N GLN A 103 -3.57 -11.05 -15.67
CA GLN A 103 -2.26 -11.22 -16.28
C GLN A 103 -1.50 -9.91 -16.40
N THR A 104 -2.16 -8.84 -16.84
CA THR A 104 -1.57 -7.51 -17.01
C THR A 104 -1.05 -6.94 -15.68
N ILE A 105 -1.80 -7.13 -14.59
CA ILE A 105 -1.40 -6.66 -13.26
C ILE A 105 -0.55 -7.67 -12.48
N GLY A 106 -0.17 -8.81 -13.09
CA GLY A 106 0.75 -9.77 -12.48
C GLY A 106 0.16 -10.76 -11.48
N LEU A 107 -1.17 -10.93 -11.42
CA LEU A 107 -1.88 -11.88 -10.53
C LEU A 107 -2.00 -13.32 -11.08
N SER A 108 -1.74 -13.53 -12.37
CA SER A 108 -1.79 -14.86 -13.02
C SER A 108 -0.69 -15.80 -12.50
N PRO A 109 -0.84 -17.15 -12.53
CA PRO A 109 -0.13 -18.03 -11.61
C PRO A 109 1.39 -17.87 -11.72
N VAL A 110 1.97 -17.44 -10.60
CA VAL A 110 3.39 -17.22 -10.42
C VAL A 110 4.07 -18.57 -10.59
N LYS A 111 4.71 -18.80 -11.75
CA LYS A 111 5.52 -20.01 -12.02
C LYS A 111 6.63 -20.25 -10.98
N SER A 112 6.88 -19.29 -10.09
CA SER A 112 7.92 -19.32 -9.08
C SER A 112 7.47 -18.74 -7.73
N LEU A 113 6.28 -19.11 -7.24
CA LEU A 113 5.82 -18.70 -5.90
C LEU A 113 6.91 -18.91 -4.84
N TRP A 114 7.59 -20.05 -4.88
CA TRP A 114 8.71 -20.36 -3.99
C TRP A 114 9.89 -19.39 -4.10
N ARG A 115 10.21 -18.88 -5.29
CA ARG A 115 11.28 -17.88 -5.44
C ARG A 115 10.89 -16.56 -4.77
N ASN A 116 9.64 -16.13 -4.94
CA ASN A 116 9.15 -14.92 -4.31
C ASN A 116 9.09 -15.07 -2.79
N LEU A 117 8.59 -16.22 -2.30
CA LEU A 117 8.64 -16.57 -0.87
C LEU A 117 10.07 -16.56 -0.32
N LEU A 118 11.04 -17.12 -1.05
CA LEU A 118 12.45 -17.11 -0.64
C LEU A 118 13.04 -15.70 -0.62
N ILE A 119 12.72 -14.86 -1.61
CA ILE A 119 13.12 -13.46 -1.63
C ILE A 119 12.48 -12.74 -0.43
N GLY A 120 11.21 -13.00 -0.15
CA GLY A 120 10.53 -12.36 0.95
C GLY A 120 11.04 -12.75 2.31
N ILE A 121 11.19 -14.05 2.57
CA ILE A 121 11.83 -14.56 3.78
C ILE A 121 13.26 -14.05 3.89
N GLY A 122 14.02 -14.07 2.79
CA GLY A 122 15.39 -13.55 2.75
C GLY A 122 15.45 -12.07 3.13
N THR A 123 14.49 -11.27 2.65
CA THR A 123 14.39 -9.87 3.03
C THR A 123 13.92 -9.69 4.48
N ILE A 124 12.96 -10.47 4.99
CA ILE A 124 12.60 -10.47 6.44
C ILE A 124 13.88 -10.65 7.26
N VAL A 125 14.70 -11.65 6.92
CA VAL A 125 15.91 -11.99 7.67
C VAL A 125 16.97 -10.90 7.56
N ILE A 126 17.33 -10.48 6.35
CA ILE A 126 18.37 -9.46 6.14
C ILE A 126 17.96 -8.14 6.78
N TYR A 127 16.72 -7.72 6.55
CA TYR A 127 16.21 -6.48 7.11
C TYR A 127 16.13 -6.57 8.62
N GLY A 128 15.62 -7.69 9.14
CA GLY A 128 15.49 -7.89 10.58
C GLY A 128 16.80 -7.97 11.33
N LEU A 129 17.83 -8.57 10.73
CA LEU A 129 19.17 -8.55 11.30
C LEU A 129 19.77 -7.14 11.25
N SER A 130 19.54 -6.40 10.17
CA SER A 130 20.07 -5.03 10.00
C SER A 130 19.47 -4.05 11.01
N THR A 131 18.15 -4.07 11.19
CA THR A 131 17.40 -3.24 12.18
C THR A 131 17.82 -3.58 13.59
N SER A 132 17.95 -4.87 13.90
CA SER A 132 18.38 -5.35 15.22
C SER A 132 19.80 -4.89 15.53
N LEU A 133 20.72 -5.04 14.57
CA LEU A 133 22.11 -4.61 14.73
C LEU A 133 22.19 -3.09 14.97
N ILE A 134 21.50 -2.28 14.18
CA ILE A 134 21.50 -0.82 14.35
C ILE A 134 20.88 -0.42 15.69
N ALA A 135 19.76 -1.03 16.09
CA ALA A 135 19.14 -0.77 17.38
C ALA A 135 20.03 -1.18 18.57
N MET A 136 20.80 -2.26 18.44
CA MET A 136 21.81 -2.66 19.43
C MET A 136 22.95 -1.65 19.50
N LEU A 137 23.46 -1.17 18.36
CA LEU A 137 24.51 -0.15 18.29
C LEU A 137 24.07 1.17 18.93
N LEU A 138 22.81 1.55 18.72
CA LEU A 138 22.18 2.73 19.32
C LEU A 138 21.76 2.53 20.77
N ARG A 139 21.90 1.30 21.32
CA ARG A 139 21.48 0.91 22.68
C ARG A 139 19.99 1.14 22.97
N ILE A 140 19.15 1.07 21.94
CA ILE A 140 17.69 1.19 22.03
C ILE A 140 16.97 -0.16 21.84
N TRP A 141 17.73 -1.24 21.67
CA TRP A 141 17.17 -2.57 21.46
C TRP A 141 16.47 -3.12 22.71
N VAL A 142 15.21 -3.52 22.55
CA VAL A 142 14.49 -4.36 23.52
C VAL A 142 13.89 -5.54 22.78
N PHE A 143 14.16 -6.74 23.29
CA PHE A 143 13.60 -7.98 22.74
C PHE A 143 12.33 -8.35 23.50
N ASP A 144 11.18 -8.21 22.85
CA ASP A 144 9.90 -8.69 23.37
C ASP A 144 9.15 -9.47 22.28
N ILE A 145 9.18 -10.79 22.40
CA ILE A 145 8.55 -11.71 21.45
C ILE A 145 7.02 -11.65 21.51
N ASN A 146 6.44 -11.19 22.63
CA ASN A 146 4.99 -11.14 22.82
C ASN A 146 4.33 -10.09 21.93
N ILE A 147 5.10 -9.10 21.46
CA ILE A 147 4.60 -8.07 20.56
C ILE A 147 4.20 -8.65 19.20
N ILE A 148 4.87 -9.73 18.79
CA ILE A 148 4.66 -10.36 17.48
C ILE A 148 3.93 -11.69 17.60
N PHE A 149 4.19 -12.46 18.65
CA PHE A 149 3.62 -13.80 18.83
C PHE A 149 2.64 -13.90 19.99
N GLY A 150 2.42 -12.81 20.73
CA GLY A 150 1.42 -12.75 21.79
C GLY A 150 -0.02 -12.71 21.25
N GLU A 151 -0.97 -12.88 22.15
CA GLU A 151 -2.39 -12.83 21.80
C GLU A 151 -2.83 -11.40 21.45
N PRO A 152 -3.64 -11.23 20.37
CA PRO A 152 -4.19 -9.94 20.00
C PRO A 152 -5.13 -9.39 21.07
N THR A 153 -4.78 -8.23 21.61
CA THR A 153 -5.54 -7.45 22.58
C THR A 153 -5.64 -6.00 22.09
N ILE A 154 -6.47 -5.16 22.73
CA ILE A 154 -6.56 -3.74 22.37
C ILE A 154 -5.22 -2.97 22.46
N PHE A 155 -4.25 -3.48 23.22
CA PHE A 155 -2.94 -2.84 23.43
C PHE A 155 -1.80 -3.55 22.67
N ASN A 156 -2.05 -4.73 22.12
CA ASN A 156 -1.05 -5.52 21.42
C ASN A 156 -1.70 -6.25 20.25
N ILE A 157 -1.29 -5.92 19.03
CA ILE A 157 -1.80 -6.58 17.83
C ILE A 157 -1.35 -8.05 17.77
N GLY A 158 -0.19 -8.39 18.35
CA GLY A 158 0.32 -9.75 18.42
C GLY A 158 0.46 -10.40 17.04
N TRP A 159 0.17 -11.70 16.95
CA TRP A 159 0.28 -12.46 15.70
C TRP A 159 -0.67 -11.97 14.60
N PHE A 160 -1.70 -11.19 14.94
CA PHE A 160 -2.64 -10.65 13.96
C PHE A 160 -1.98 -9.60 13.05
N LEU A 161 -0.81 -9.08 13.43
CA LEU A 161 -0.01 -8.17 12.61
C LEU A 161 0.29 -8.78 11.24
N PHE A 162 0.61 -10.08 11.20
CA PHE A 162 0.89 -10.80 9.96
C PHE A 162 -0.29 -10.76 8.98
N ILE A 163 -1.52 -10.84 9.51
CA ILE A 163 -2.73 -10.77 8.71
C ILE A 163 -3.00 -9.33 8.26
N LEU A 164 -2.89 -8.35 9.17
CA LEU A 164 -3.13 -6.94 8.83
C LEU A 164 -2.18 -6.45 7.73
N MET A 165 -0.92 -6.90 7.74
CA MET A 165 0.08 -6.51 6.75
C MET A 165 -0.19 -7.04 5.34
N LEU A 166 -1.10 -8.03 5.18
CA LEU A 166 -1.56 -8.44 3.86
C LEU A 166 -2.32 -7.32 3.14
N ILE A 167 -2.93 -6.37 3.87
CA ILE A 167 -3.64 -5.25 3.25
C ILE A 167 -2.67 -4.39 2.44
N PRO A 168 -1.69 -3.70 3.04
CA PRO A 168 -0.77 -2.90 2.24
C PRO A 168 0.12 -3.77 1.36
N GLY A 169 0.58 -4.93 1.83
CA GLY A 169 1.46 -5.83 1.06
C GLY A 169 0.87 -6.24 -0.30
N ILE A 170 -0.40 -6.62 -0.34
CA ILE A 170 -1.06 -7.02 -1.59
C ILE A 170 -1.55 -5.80 -2.38
N TRP A 171 -2.24 -4.86 -1.72
CA TRP A 171 -2.94 -3.80 -2.44
C TRP A 171 -2.01 -2.71 -2.96
N GLU A 172 -0.91 -2.41 -2.28
CA GLU A 172 0.08 -1.47 -2.80
C GLU A 172 0.79 -2.05 -4.02
N GLU A 173 1.10 -3.34 -4.03
CA GLU A 173 1.70 -4.02 -5.18
C GLU A 173 0.77 -3.99 -6.40
N ILE A 174 -0.51 -4.35 -6.21
CA ILE A 174 -1.52 -4.29 -7.27
C ILE A 174 -1.71 -2.84 -7.76
N ALA A 175 -1.81 -1.88 -6.84
CA ALA A 175 -2.05 -0.48 -7.19
C ALA A 175 -0.87 0.12 -7.96
N PHE A 176 0.32 0.09 -7.38
CA PHE A 176 1.48 0.79 -7.91
C PHE A 176 2.16 0.02 -9.03
N ARG A 177 2.42 -1.28 -8.86
CA ARG A 177 3.16 -2.07 -9.87
C ARG A 177 2.24 -2.74 -10.87
N GLY A 178 1.09 -3.20 -10.40
CA GLY A 178 0.08 -3.79 -11.25
C GLY A 178 -0.56 -2.75 -12.16
N VAL A 179 -1.17 -1.69 -11.62
CA VAL A 179 -1.99 -0.77 -12.42
C VAL A 179 -1.24 0.50 -12.82
N ILE A 180 -0.73 1.28 -11.87
CA ILE A 180 -0.18 2.62 -12.12
C ILE A 180 1.07 2.55 -13.01
N LEU A 181 2.01 1.67 -12.70
CA LEU A 181 3.21 1.46 -13.52
C LEU A 181 2.85 1.07 -14.96
N ASN A 182 1.90 0.13 -15.15
CA ASN A 182 1.42 -0.26 -16.49
C ASN A 182 0.76 0.90 -17.26
N ILE A 183 0.18 1.88 -16.57
CA ILE A 183 -0.33 3.12 -17.21
C ILE A 183 0.84 4.04 -17.58
N GLN A 184 1.82 4.23 -16.69
CA GLN A 184 2.97 5.09 -16.92
C GLN A 184 3.85 4.62 -18.08
N LEU A 185 4.05 3.30 -18.21
CA LEU A 185 4.82 2.67 -19.27
C LEU A 185 4.26 2.92 -20.68
N LYS A 186 3.01 3.38 -20.81
CA LYS A 186 2.44 3.76 -22.12
C LYS A 186 2.98 5.08 -22.67
N ARG A 187 3.54 5.92 -21.80
CA ARG A 187 3.97 7.29 -22.14
C ARG A 187 5.44 7.53 -21.84
N TYR A 188 5.95 6.95 -20.76
CA TYR A 188 7.29 7.19 -20.27
C TYR A 188 8.20 6.01 -20.56
N SER A 189 9.52 6.26 -20.60
CA SER A 189 10.50 5.18 -20.67
C SER A 189 10.37 4.26 -19.44
N GLN A 190 10.90 3.03 -19.53
CA GLN A 190 10.90 2.10 -18.41
C GLN A 190 11.56 2.71 -17.17
N THR A 191 12.77 3.24 -17.31
CA THR A 191 13.53 3.89 -16.21
C THR A 191 12.75 5.05 -15.60
N THR A 192 12.16 5.91 -16.44
CA THR A 192 11.36 7.05 -15.96
C THR A 192 10.12 6.58 -15.22
N SER A 193 9.42 5.57 -15.73
CA SER A 193 8.22 5.00 -15.09
C SER A 193 8.57 4.38 -13.73
N ILE A 194 9.69 3.67 -13.64
CA ILE A 194 10.17 3.12 -12.37
C ILE A 194 10.44 4.21 -11.34
N ILE A 195 11.17 5.27 -11.72
CA ILE A 195 11.50 6.37 -10.81
C ILE A 195 10.23 7.10 -10.37
N LEU A 196 9.34 7.46 -11.33
CA LEU A 196 8.10 8.15 -11.03
C LEU A 196 7.18 7.30 -10.14
N ASN A 197 7.05 6.00 -10.41
CA ASN A 197 6.24 5.11 -9.60
C ASN A 197 6.77 4.97 -8.18
N GLY A 198 8.09 4.83 -8.01
CA GLY A 198 8.71 4.76 -6.68
C GLY A 198 8.53 6.06 -5.89
N LEU A 199 8.76 7.23 -6.51
CA LEU A 199 8.50 8.52 -5.85
C LEU A 199 7.01 8.69 -5.48
N LEU A 200 6.09 8.31 -6.37
CA LEU A 200 4.66 8.37 -6.07
C LEU A 200 4.25 7.43 -4.95
N PHE A 201 4.84 6.23 -4.90
CA PHE A 201 4.65 5.28 -3.81
C PHE A 201 5.06 5.89 -2.46
N GLY A 202 6.25 6.49 -2.39
CA GLY A 202 6.66 7.20 -1.18
C GLY A 202 5.75 8.38 -0.83
N LEU A 203 5.45 9.25 -1.78
CA LEU A 203 4.58 10.42 -1.58
C LEU A 203 3.16 10.04 -1.12
N PHE A 204 2.66 8.87 -1.51
CA PHE A 204 1.35 8.38 -1.09
C PHE A 204 1.24 8.22 0.43
N HIS A 205 2.35 7.90 1.12
CA HIS A 205 2.35 7.77 2.57
C HIS A 205 2.08 9.08 3.33
N PHE A 206 2.11 10.25 2.68
CA PHE A 206 1.59 11.46 3.31
C PHE A 206 0.10 11.36 3.68
N VAL A 207 -0.64 10.39 3.13
CA VAL A 207 -1.99 10.04 3.61
C VAL A 207 -1.99 9.69 5.11
N ASN A 208 -0.90 9.19 5.68
CA ASN A 208 -0.82 8.84 7.09
C ASN A 208 -0.93 10.06 8.02
N LEU A 209 -0.61 11.27 7.53
CA LEU A 209 -0.88 12.51 8.27
C LEU A 209 -2.38 12.67 8.55
N LEU A 210 -3.22 12.26 7.60
CA LEU A 210 -4.67 12.29 7.75
C LEU A 210 -5.18 11.20 8.73
N PHE A 211 -4.36 10.20 9.04
CA PHE A 211 -4.59 9.21 10.09
C PHE A 211 -3.93 9.60 11.43
N GLY A 212 -3.38 10.82 11.55
CA GLY A 212 -2.82 11.36 12.78
C GLY A 212 -1.32 11.09 13.01
N GLN A 213 -0.61 10.52 12.03
CA GLN A 213 0.83 10.34 12.13
C GLN A 213 1.57 11.70 12.13
N ASN A 214 2.69 11.80 12.85
CA ASN A 214 3.50 13.02 12.91
C ASN A 214 4.20 13.33 11.57
N ILE A 215 4.42 14.62 11.29
CA ILE A 215 5.07 15.08 10.05
C ILE A 215 6.50 14.58 9.88
N TYR A 216 7.28 14.52 10.96
CA TYR A 216 8.66 14.04 10.91
C TYR A 216 8.70 12.56 10.55
N SER A 217 7.98 11.72 11.30
CA SER A 217 7.90 10.29 11.03
C SER A 217 7.38 9.98 9.63
N THR A 218 6.33 10.70 9.20
CA THR A 218 5.76 10.53 7.85
C THR A 218 6.72 10.99 6.75
N SER A 219 7.51 12.04 6.97
CA SER A 219 8.49 12.50 5.98
C SER A 219 9.63 11.49 5.82
N MET A 220 10.11 10.92 6.92
CA MET A 220 11.08 9.81 6.88
C MET A 220 10.48 8.59 6.18
N GLN A 221 9.19 8.33 6.40
CA GLN A 221 8.44 7.30 5.69
C GLN A 221 8.39 7.49 4.18
N VAL A 222 8.06 8.70 3.74
CA VAL A 222 8.02 9.05 2.32
C VAL A 222 9.39 8.84 1.65
N ILE A 223 10.48 9.25 2.32
CA ILE A 223 11.85 9.10 1.80
C ILE A 223 12.19 7.62 1.68
N TYR A 224 12.02 6.83 2.76
CA TYR A 224 12.39 5.42 2.71
C TYR A 224 11.52 4.66 1.70
N ALA A 225 10.20 4.88 1.70
CA ALA A 225 9.27 4.17 0.81
C ALA A 225 9.55 4.53 -0.66
N SER A 226 9.90 5.79 -0.96
CA SER A 226 10.34 6.19 -2.29
C SER A 226 11.55 5.39 -2.76
N CYS A 227 12.60 5.35 -1.93
CA CYS A 227 13.82 4.65 -2.26
C CYS A 227 13.60 3.16 -2.43
N LEU A 228 12.77 2.55 -1.58
CA LEU A 228 12.38 1.15 -1.71
C LEU A 228 11.62 0.90 -3.01
N GLY A 229 10.59 1.67 -3.30
CA GLY A 229 9.79 1.53 -4.51
C GLY A 229 10.66 1.59 -5.79
N ILE A 230 11.69 2.44 -5.78
CA ILE A 230 12.70 2.51 -6.86
C ILE A 230 13.60 1.27 -6.85
N ALA A 231 14.22 0.95 -5.71
CA ALA A 231 15.19 -0.14 -5.58
C ALA A 231 14.58 -1.50 -5.92
N PHE A 232 13.33 -1.71 -5.55
CA PHE A 232 12.59 -2.92 -5.87
C PHE A 232 12.35 -3.15 -7.36
N LEU A 233 12.18 -2.09 -8.12
CA LEU A 233 11.92 -2.15 -9.55
C LEU A 233 13.24 -2.27 -10.37
N PHE A 234 14.38 -1.93 -9.77
CA PHE A 234 15.72 -2.12 -10.36
C PHE A 234 16.48 -3.37 -9.84
N ALA A 235 16.03 -3.98 -8.72
CA ALA A 235 16.63 -5.09 -7.96
C ALA A 235 17.84 -4.73 -7.05
N PHE A 236 17.93 -5.46 -5.92
CA PHE A 236 18.43 -5.10 -4.59
C PHE A 236 19.94 -5.39 -4.32
N LEU A 237 20.63 -4.58 -3.48
CA LEU A 237 21.37 -5.02 -2.26
C LEU A 237 22.15 -3.93 -1.46
N PRO A 238 22.79 -2.88 -2.02
CA PRO A 238 23.76 -2.09 -1.22
C PRO A 238 23.17 -1.00 -0.30
N ILE A 239 21.85 -0.78 -0.28
CA ILE A 239 21.23 0.40 0.36
C ILE A 239 20.41 0.03 1.63
N VAL A 240 20.29 -1.26 1.94
CA VAL A 240 19.50 -1.78 3.08
C VAL A 240 19.86 -1.16 4.44
N PRO A 241 21.16 -0.93 4.78
CA PRO A 241 21.52 -0.29 6.05
C PRO A 241 21.01 1.16 6.17
N LEU A 242 20.97 1.90 5.07
CA LEU A 242 20.46 3.28 5.04
C LEU A 242 18.94 3.32 5.20
N PHE A 243 18.22 2.37 4.60
CA PHE A 243 16.75 2.24 4.76
C PHE A 243 16.36 1.89 6.19
N THR A 244 17.11 0.97 6.77
CA THR A 244 16.95 0.58 8.17
C THR A 244 17.08 1.77 9.12
N TYR A 245 18.07 2.63 8.87
CA TYR A 245 18.27 3.85 9.65
C TYR A 245 17.07 4.81 9.56
N PHE A 246 16.57 5.06 8.35
CA PHE A 246 15.41 5.94 8.16
C PHE A 246 14.10 5.38 8.73
N GLU A 247 13.92 4.06 8.74
CA GLU A 247 12.74 3.44 9.37
C GLU A 247 12.80 3.52 10.89
N LEU A 248 13.97 3.34 11.51
CA LEU A 248 14.13 3.50 12.95
C LEU A 248 13.84 4.95 13.40
N GLU A 249 14.27 5.93 12.62
CA GLU A 249 13.92 7.36 12.82
C GLU A 249 12.45 7.67 12.48
N GLY A 250 11.87 6.97 11.50
CA GLY A 250 10.49 7.18 11.05
C GLY A 250 9.44 6.54 11.95
N SER A 251 9.77 5.48 12.67
CA SER A 251 8.80 4.71 13.46
C SER A 251 8.52 5.29 14.85
N PHE A 252 9.14 6.43 15.20
CA PHE A 252 9.00 7.15 16.48
C PHE A 252 7.60 7.74 16.79
N GLY A 253 6.50 7.18 16.25
CA GLY A 253 5.16 7.74 16.43
C GLY A 253 3.99 6.77 16.65
N LEU A 254 4.18 5.45 16.53
CA LEU A 254 3.04 4.50 16.60
C LEU A 254 3.20 3.38 17.65
N TYR A 255 4.41 3.13 18.15
CA TYR A 255 4.69 2.12 19.18
C TYR A 255 5.71 2.65 20.20
N SER A 256 5.74 2.09 21.41
CA SER A 256 6.78 2.45 22.39
C SER A 256 8.16 2.20 21.77
N SER A 257 9.12 3.09 22.05
CA SER A 257 10.49 3.11 21.49
C SER A 257 11.23 1.76 21.54
N ASN A 258 10.76 0.86 22.39
CA ASN A 258 11.39 -0.40 22.74
C ASN A 258 10.93 -1.55 21.82
N SER A 259 9.78 -1.43 21.16
CA SER A 259 9.10 -2.51 20.42
C SER A 259 9.31 -2.46 18.90
N ILE A 260 9.82 -1.32 18.42
CA ILE A 260 9.79 -0.88 17.03
C ILE A 260 10.70 -1.71 16.14
N SER A 261 11.91 -2.04 16.60
CA SER A 261 12.92 -2.70 15.75
C SER A 261 12.48 -4.09 15.29
N LEU A 262 11.84 -4.88 16.16
CA LEU A 262 11.39 -6.23 15.82
C LEU A 262 10.14 -6.19 14.93
N ILE A 263 9.16 -5.33 15.24
CA ILE A 263 7.95 -5.16 14.42
C ILE A 263 8.31 -4.72 12.99
N SER A 264 9.14 -3.69 12.85
CA SER A 264 9.65 -3.18 11.57
C SER A 264 10.31 -4.27 10.72
N SER A 265 11.10 -5.14 11.36
CA SER A 265 11.78 -6.28 10.74
C SER A 265 10.83 -7.27 10.06
N PHE A 266 9.75 -7.62 10.76
CA PHE A 266 8.74 -8.56 10.27
C PHE A 266 7.75 -7.89 9.32
N MET A 267 7.31 -6.66 9.61
CA MET A 267 6.45 -5.87 8.72
C MET A 267 7.07 -5.71 7.35
N PHE A 268 8.38 -5.39 7.30
CA PHE A 268 9.09 -5.21 6.05
C PHE A 268 8.98 -6.45 5.20
N GLY A 269 9.41 -7.63 5.65
CA GLY A 269 9.47 -8.77 4.75
C GLY A 269 8.13 -9.48 4.46
N ILE A 270 7.02 -9.10 5.12
CA ILE A 270 5.66 -9.47 4.67
C ILE A 270 5.29 -8.74 3.37
N TYR A 271 5.80 -7.52 3.13
CA TYR A 271 5.65 -6.85 1.82
C TYR A 271 6.31 -7.60 0.65
N PHE A 272 7.06 -8.67 0.94
CA PHE A 272 7.89 -9.38 -0.03
C PHE A 272 7.42 -10.83 -0.28
N ILE A 273 6.32 -11.26 0.35
CA ILE A 273 5.62 -12.54 0.09
C ILE A 273 4.55 -12.32 -0.98
#